data_AF-A0A7K9FLT7-F1
#
_entry.id   AF-A0A7K9FLT7-F1
#
_cell.length_a   1.000
_cell.length_b   1.000
_cell.length_c   1.000
_cell.angle_alpha   90.00
_cell.angle_beta   90.00
_cell.angle_gamma   90.00
#
_symmetry.space_group_name_H-M   'P 1'
#
loop_
_entity.id
_entity.type
_entity.pdbx_description
1 polymer ?
#
loop_
_entity_poly.entity_id
_entity_poly.type
_entity_poly.pdbx_seq_one_letter_code
_entity_poly.pdbx_strand_id
1 'polypeptide(L)'
;HLTTSLPLPSERDHLRPRIDMIVFMIDIKSKYSLKNVEASLAHVDASFFLGKVCFLVTGVGRVNYCSVEMNAIWKLGEVYCSPVLFCELELEGIRIATAQRLLRMLQICAGHIPGVSALSFGTLMRSSADD
;
A
#
# COMPACT_ATOMS: atom_id res chain seq x y z
N HIS A 1 21.10 -1.15 21.31
CA HIS A 1 21.01 0.00 20.41
C HIS A 1 19.66 -0.03 19.70
N LEU A 2 18.78 0.94 19.97
CA LEU A 2 17.60 1.21 19.15
C LEU A 2 18.05 2.26 18.13
N THR A 3 18.04 1.93 16.84
CA THR A 3 18.37 2.92 15.80
C THR A 3 17.15 3.80 15.54
N THR A 4 17.37 5.10 15.39
CA THR A 4 16.31 6.08 15.06
C THR A 4 16.27 6.39 13.56
N SER A 5 17.18 5.82 12.77
CA SER A 5 17.31 6.09 11.33
C SER A 5 17.88 4.88 10.56
N LEU A 6 17.64 4.86 9.26
CA LEU A 6 18.23 3.89 8.33
C LEU A 6 19.66 4.30 7.92
N PRO A 7 20.52 3.35 7.49
CA PRO A 7 20.27 1.91 7.41
C PRO A 7 20.31 1.23 8.78
N LEU A 8 19.57 0.13 8.92
CA LEU A 8 19.57 -0.66 10.15
C LEU A 8 20.94 -1.36 10.35
N PRO A 9 21.41 -1.56 11.60
CA PRO A 9 22.64 -2.30 11.86
C PRO A 9 22.57 -3.75 11.34
N SER A 10 23.68 -4.23 10.78
CA SER A 10 23.76 -5.55 10.12
C SER A 10 23.91 -6.72 11.10
N GLU A 11 24.27 -6.48 12.37
CA GLU A 11 24.56 -7.56 13.34
C GLU A 11 23.36 -8.49 13.59
N ARG A 12 22.14 -8.05 13.28
CA ARG A 12 20.90 -8.82 13.48
C ARG A 12 20.09 -9.00 12.19
N ASP A 13 20.72 -8.90 11.02
CA ASP A 13 20.02 -9.06 9.74
C ASP A 13 19.28 -10.41 9.63
N HIS A 14 19.89 -11.49 10.14
CA HIS A 14 19.30 -12.85 10.14
C HIS A 14 18.08 -13.01 11.06
N LEU A 15 17.89 -12.11 12.04
CA LEU A 15 16.72 -12.08 12.92
C LEU A 15 15.63 -11.12 12.40
N ARG A 16 15.93 -10.33 11.35
CA ARG A 16 14.97 -9.35 10.83
C ARG A 16 13.84 -10.10 10.13
N PRO A 17 12.58 -9.87 10.51
CA PRO A 17 11.46 -10.52 9.83
C PRO A 17 11.46 -10.10 8.36
N ARG A 18 11.29 -11.09 7.48
CA ARG A 18 11.04 -10.84 6.06
C ARG A 18 9.69 -10.15 5.92
N ILE A 19 9.67 -9.03 5.20
CA ILE A 19 8.44 -8.32 4.86
C ILE A 19 8.14 -8.58 3.39
N ASP A 20 7.01 -9.22 3.12
CA ASP A 20 6.59 -9.55 1.76
C ASP A 20 5.78 -8.44 1.10
N MET A 21 5.06 -7.66 1.88
CA MET A 21 4.20 -6.59 1.40
C MET A 21 4.06 -5.49 2.44
N ILE A 22 3.99 -4.24 1.97
CA ILE A 22 3.72 -3.06 2.80
C ILE A 22 2.39 -2.45 2.34
N VAL A 23 1.48 -2.24 3.28
CA VAL A 23 0.20 -1.55 3.01
C VAL A 23 0.19 -0.23 3.77
N PHE A 24 0.18 0.88 3.04
CA PHE A 24 0.02 2.20 3.61
C PHE A 24 -1.47 2.54 3.71
N MET A 25 -1.97 2.63 4.93
CA MET A 25 -3.35 3.05 5.18
C MET A 25 -3.44 4.57 5.19
N ILE A 26 -4.35 5.12 4.38
CA ILE A 26 -4.60 6.55 4.26
C ILE A 26 -6.04 6.83 4.65
N ASP A 27 -6.26 7.54 5.76
CA ASP A 27 -7.58 8.07 6.09
C ASP A 27 -7.84 9.33 5.26
N ILE A 28 -8.79 9.27 4.32
CA ILE A 28 -9.12 10.38 3.41
C ILE A 28 -9.66 11.61 4.15
N LYS A 29 -10.07 11.46 5.40
CA LYS A 29 -10.55 12.55 6.25
C LYS A 29 -9.40 13.29 6.93
N SER A 30 -8.17 12.78 6.86
CA SER A 30 -7.01 13.32 7.57
C SER A 30 -5.87 13.68 6.61
N LYS A 31 -5.67 14.99 6.37
CA LYS A 31 -4.48 15.48 5.64
C LYS A 31 -3.17 15.06 6.32
N TYR A 32 -3.19 14.91 7.64
CA TYR A 32 -2.04 14.41 8.40
C TYR A 32 -1.72 12.96 8.03
N SER A 33 -2.73 12.10 7.88
CA SER A 33 -2.54 10.71 7.44
C SER A 33 -1.82 10.65 6.09
N LEU A 34 -2.25 11.44 5.11
CA LEU A 34 -1.58 11.51 3.81
C LEU A 34 -0.13 12.01 3.94
N LYS A 35 0.11 13.13 4.63
CA LYS A 35 1.48 13.68 4.82
C LYS A 35 2.41 12.70 5.52
N ASN A 36 1.91 11.95 6.50
CA ASN A 36 2.68 10.94 7.20
C ASN A 36 3.07 9.79 6.28
N VAL A 37 2.16 9.37 5.39
CA VAL A 37 2.48 8.37 4.35
C VAL A 37 3.51 8.91 3.38
N GLU A 38 3.34 10.13 2.87
CA GLU A 38 4.31 10.78 1.97
C GLU A 38 5.71 10.84 2.57
N ALA A 39 5.83 11.23 3.85
CA ALA A 39 7.10 11.24 4.56
C ALA A 39 7.69 9.83 4.78
N SER A 40 6.83 8.83 5.02
CA SER A 40 7.27 7.44 5.25
C SER A 40 7.83 6.78 4.00
N LEU A 41 7.33 7.14 2.82
CA LEU A 41 7.72 6.52 1.54
C LEU A 41 9.20 6.73 1.21
N ALA A 42 9.80 7.84 1.66
CA ALA A 42 11.23 8.12 1.49
C ALA A 42 12.14 7.10 2.19
N HIS A 43 11.60 6.29 3.10
CA HIS A 43 12.32 5.27 3.85
C HIS A 43 12.10 3.85 3.31
N VAL A 44 11.27 3.69 2.26
CA VAL A 44 11.00 2.39 1.64
C VAL A 44 12.02 2.14 0.52
N ASP A 45 12.64 0.98 0.53
CA ASP A 45 13.57 0.57 -0.54
C ASP A 45 12.83 0.48 -1.89
N ALA A 46 13.46 0.97 -2.96
CA ALA A 46 12.85 1.07 -4.28
C ALA A 46 12.32 -0.28 -4.82
N SER A 47 12.95 -1.40 -4.43
CA SER A 47 12.52 -2.74 -4.85
C SER A 47 11.13 -3.13 -4.34
N PHE A 48 10.64 -2.52 -3.25
CA PHE A 48 9.28 -2.76 -2.77
C PHE A 48 8.22 -2.17 -3.71
N PHE A 49 8.52 -1.07 -4.41
CA PHE A 49 7.57 -0.48 -5.37
C PHE A 49 7.40 -1.31 -6.64
N LEU A 50 8.17 -2.40 -6.81
CA LEU A 50 7.96 -3.41 -7.83
C LEU A 50 6.83 -4.40 -7.43
N GLY A 51 5.69 -3.85 -7.05
CA GLY A 51 4.45 -4.58 -6.75
C GLY A 51 4.26 -5.04 -5.30
N LYS A 52 5.14 -4.68 -4.36
CA LYS A 52 5.02 -5.06 -2.93
C LYS A 52 4.49 -3.94 -2.04
N VAL A 53 4.24 -2.75 -2.59
CA VAL A 53 3.56 -1.65 -1.89
C VAL A 53 2.13 -1.54 -2.40
N CYS A 54 1.19 -1.27 -1.48
CA CYS A 54 -0.20 -0.96 -1.80
C CYS A 54 -0.68 0.18 -0.91
N PHE A 55 -1.47 1.10 -1.48
CA PHE A 55 -2.17 2.13 -0.73
C PHE A 55 -3.59 1.67 -0.44
N LEU A 56 -4.02 1.72 0.83
CA LEU A 56 -5.39 1.42 1.25
C LEU A 56 -6.04 2.69 1.80
N VAL A 57 -6.97 3.24 1.02
CA VAL A 57 -7.67 4.47 1.36
C VAL A 57 -8.95 4.13 2.12
N THR A 58 -9.13 4.74 3.28
CA THR A 58 -10.27 4.53 4.16
C THR A 58 -11.09 5.81 4.32
N GLY A 59 -12.33 5.68 4.82
CA GLY A 59 -13.21 6.83 5.08
C GLY A 59 -13.97 7.37 3.86
N VAL A 60 -13.89 6.68 2.72
CA VAL A 60 -14.41 7.10 1.40
C VAL A 60 -15.93 7.18 1.29
N GLY A 61 -16.69 6.40 2.06
CA GLY A 61 -18.16 6.38 2.01
C GLY A 61 -18.85 7.63 2.54
N ARG A 62 -18.10 8.59 3.09
CA ARG A 62 -18.61 9.88 3.57
C ARG A 62 -17.99 11.03 2.77
N VAL A 63 -18.41 11.17 1.51
CA VAL A 63 -17.89 12.15 0.54
C VAL A 63 -17.92 13.60 1.07
N ASN A 64 -18.86 13.93 1.96
CA ASN A 64 -19.00 15.27 2.55
C ASN A 64 -17.91 15.65 3.58
N TYR A 65 -16.99 14.73 3.90
CA TYR A 65 -15.95 14.96 4.94
C TYR A 65 -14.54 14.58 4.46
N CYS A 66 -14.31 14.50 3.15
CA CYS A 66 -12.97 14.25 2.62
C CYS A 66 -12.09 15.50 2.76
N SER A 67 -11.03 15.41 3.57
CA SER A 67 -10.04 16.48 3.69
C SER A 67 -8.92 16.33 2.66
N VAL A 68 -8.78 15.16 2.05
CA VAL A 68 -7.79 14.82 1.04
C VAL A 68 -8.47 14.72 -0.32
N GLU A 69 -7.89 15.37 -1.33
CA GLU A 69 -8.37 15.30 -2.71
C GLU A 69 -8.04 13.93 -3.32
N MET A 70 -9.02 13.31 -3.99
CA MET A 70 -8.84 12.00 -4.62
C MET A 70 -7.74 12.02 -5.69
N ASN A 71 -7.55 13.15 -6.37
CA ASN A 71 -6.47 13.30 -7.35
C ASN A 71 -5.07 13.16 -6.72
N ALA A 72 -4.88 13.62 -5.47
CA ALA A 72 -3.62 13.45 -4.76
C ALA A 72 -3.34 11.97 -4.48
N ILE A 73 -4.37 11.19 -4.14
CA ILE A 73 -4.28 9.74 -3.93
C ILE A 73 -3.92 9.02 -5.23
N TRP A 74 -4.58 9.35 -6.34
CA TRP A 74 -4.29 8.73 -7.64
C TRP A 74 -2.88 9.04 -8.11
N LYS A 75 -2.48 10.31 -8.01
CA LYS A 75 -1.11 10.75 -8.31
C LYS A 75 -0.08 10.02 -7.45
N LEU A 76 -0.38 9.77 -6.18
CA LEU A 76 0.49 8.99 -5.31
C LEU A 76 0.66 7.54 -5.81
N GLY A 77 -0.44 6.89 -6.19
CA GLY A 77 -0.41 5.54 -6.79
C GLY A 77 0.41 5.49 -8.07
N GLU A 78 0.25 6.49 -8.94
CA GLU A 78 0.98 6.62 -10.20
C GLU A 78 2.49 6.83 -9.98
N VAL A 79 2.87 7.80 -9.15
CA VAL A 79 4.27 8.14 -8.87
C VAL A 79 5.06 6.94 -8.33
N TYR A 80 4.41 6.10 -7.53
CA TYR A 80 5.03 4.93 -6.91
C TYR A 80 4.67 3.61 -7.61
N CYS A 81 4.02 3.65 -8.78
CA CYS A 81 3.58 2.49 -9.55
C CYS A 81 2.89 1.41 -8.70
N SER A 82 2.12 1.83 -7.70
CA SER A 82 1.61 0.97 -6.64
C SER A 82 0.07 0.98 -6.61
N PRO A 83 -0.58 -0.19 -6.42
CA PRO A 83 -2.04 -0.26 -6.38
C PRO A 83 -2.66 0.64 -5.30
N VAL A 84 -3.80 1.25 -5.64
CA VAL A 84 -4.65 1.98 -4.71
C VAL A 84 -5.97 1.22 -4.54
N LEU A 85 -6.29 0.85 -3.30
CA LEU A 85 -7.54 0.20 -2.93
C LEU A 85 -8.37 1.12 -2.03
N PHE A 86 -9.68 1.04 -2.16
CA PHE A 86 -10.62 1.79 -1.34
C PHE A 86 -11.39 0.85 -0.44
N CYS A 87 -11.47 1.17 0.85
CA CYS A 87 -12.18 0.36 1.82
C CYS A 87 -12.95 1.23 2.82
N GLU A 88 -14.25 1.02 2.90
CA GLU A 88 -15.05 1.55 4.00
C GLU A 88 -15.03 0.56 5.17
N LEU A 89 -14.13 0.80 6.12
CA LEU A 89 -13.91 -0.10 7.26
C LEU A 89 -15.15 -0.31 8.14
N GLU A 90 -16.07 0.65 8.16
CA GLU A 90 -17.33 0.59 8.91
C GLU A 90 -18.30 -0.46 8.34
N LEU A 91 -18.21 -0.78 7.05
CA LEU A 91 -19.07 -1.75 6.39
C LEU A 91 -18.41 -3.13 6.41
N GLU A 92 -18.96 -4.03 7.24
CA GLU A 92 -18.38 -5.35 7.47
C GLU A 92 -18.13 -6.17 6.19
N GLY A 93 -19.11 -6.22 5.28
CA GLY A 93 -18.95 -6.95 4.02
C GLY A 93 -17.80 -6.41 3.17
N ILE A 94 -17.63 -5.08 3.11
CA ILE A 94 -16.55 -4.43 2.37
C ILE A 94 -15.21 -4.70 3.04
N ARG A 95 -15.16 -4.62 4.38
CA ARG A 95 -13.95 -4.90 5.16
C ARG A 95 -13.47 -6.35 4.94
N ILE A 96 -14.39 -7.32 4.96
CA ILE A 96 -14.07 -8.74 4.70
C ILE A 96 -13.54 -8.92 3.27
N ALA A 97 -14.23 -8.38 2.27
CA ALA A 97 -13.81 -8.48 0.87
C ALA A 97 -12.43 -7.84 0.63
N THR A 98 -12.17 -6.68 1.24
CA THR A 98 -10.88 -5.99 1.17
C THR A 98 -9.78 -6.80 1.86
N ALA A 99 -10.05 -7.36 3.04
CA ALA A 99 -9.09 -8.22 3.75
C ALA A 99 -8.74 -9.46 2.93
N GLN A 100 -9.73 -10.10 2.29
CA GLN A 100 -9.50 -11.23 1.39
C GLN A 100 -8.66 -10.84 0.17
N ARG A 101 -8.91 -9.66 -0.42
CA ARG A 101 -8.11 -9.13 -1.52
C ARG A 101 -6.65 -8.88 -1.11
N LEU A 102 -6.43 -8.25 0.05
CA LEU A 102 -5.10 -8.02 0.60
C LEU A 102 -4.38 -9.34 0.93
N LEU A 103 -5.09 -10.32 1.49
CA LEU A 103 -4.53 -11.65 1.73
C LEU A 103 -4.07 -12.31 0.42
N ARG A 104 -4.86 -12.18 -0.64
CA ARG A 104 -4.47 -12.71 -1.97
C ARG A 104 -3.25 -12.00 -2.53
N MET A 105 -3.17 -10.67 -2.38
CA MET A 105 -2.00 -9.91 -2.80
C MET A 105 -0.75 -10.33 -2.02
N LEU A 106 -0.86 -10.49 -0.70
CA LEU A 106 0.22 -10.96 0.16
C LEU A 106 0.71 -12.34 -0.27
N GLN A 107 -0.20 -13.28 -0.57
CA GLN A 107 0.16 -14.61 -1.06
C GLN A 107 0.97 -14.54 -2.36
N ILE A 108 0.63 -13.61 -3.28
CA ILE A 108 1.39 -13.38 -4.53
C ILE A 108 2.76 -12.79 -4.20
N CYS A 109 2.83 -11.75 -3.37
CA CYS A 109 4.09 -11.11 -2.98
C CYS A 109 5.05 -12.06 -2.25
N ALA A 110 4.50 -12.98 -1.45
CA ALA A 110 5.26 -14.01 -0.75
C ALA A 110 5.75 -15.14 -1.67
N GLY A 111 5.23 -15.24 -2.91
CA GLY A 111 5.57 -16.30 -3.86
C GLY A 111 4.77 -17.59 -3.68
N HIS A 112 3.62 -17.55 -2.99
CA HIS A 112 2.78 -18.72 -2.73
C HIS A 112 1.82 -19.05 -3.89
N ILE A 113 1.76 -18.20 -4.93
CA ILE A 113 0.89 -18.39 -6.09
C ILE A 113 1.76 -18.77 -7.31
N PRO A 114 1.73 -20.03 -7.78
CA PRO A 114 2.50 -20.45 -8.94
C PRO A 114 2.13 -19.65 -10.20
N GLY A 115 3.13 -19.24 -10.97
CA GLY A 115 2.94 -18.52 -12.24
C GLY A 115 2.56 -17.05 -12.11
N VAL A 116 2.39 -16.52 -10.89
CA VAL A 116 2.04 -15.11 -10.64
C VAL A 116 3.05 -14.52 -9.66
N SER A 117 3.58 -13.34 -9.97
CA SER A 117 4.53 -12.62 -9.11
C SER A 117 4.03 -11.21 -8.82
N ALA A 118 4.64 -10.52 -7.85
CA ALA A 118 4.27 -9.13 -7.52
C ALA A 118 4.35 -8.19 -8.74
N LEU A 119 5.25 -8.45 -9.70
CA LEU A 119 5.39 -7.66 -10.92
C LEU A 119 4.12 -7.67 -11.78
N SER A 120 3.26 -8.69 -11.67
CA SER A 120 2.01 -8.74 -12.44
C SER A 120 1.04 -7.65 -12.04
N PHE A 121 1.18 -7.04 -10.85
CA PHE A 121 0.28 -5.96 -10.42
C PHE A 121 0.42 -4.69 -11.25
N GLY A 122 1.60 -4.39 -11.78
CA GLY A 122 1.79 -3.23 -12.67
C GLY A 122 0.95 -3.33 -13.95
N THR A 123 0.74 -4.55 -14.45
CA THR A 123 -0.08 -4.80 -15.65
C THR A 123 -1.56 -4.99 -15.30
N LEU A 124 -1.87 -5.70 -14.22
CA LEU A 124 -3.24 -6.08 -13.85
C LEU A 124 -4.01 -4.99 -13.12
N MET A 125 -3.33 -4.05 -12.45
CA MET A 125 -3.96 -3.00 -11.63
C MET A 125 -3.83 -1.61 -12.23
N ARG A 126 -3.26 -1.48 -13.43
CA ARG A 126 -3.35 -0.24 -14.20
C ARG A 126 -4.82 -0.09 -14.62
N SER A 127 -5.47 0.95 -14.11
CA SER A 127 -6.82 1.30 -14.54
C SER A 127 -6.80 1.55 -16.04
N SER A 128 -7.80 1.02 -16.74
CA SER A 128 -8.14 1.28 -18.14
C SER A 128 -8.54 2.75 -18.35
N ALA A 129 -7.60 3.68 -18.14
CA ALA A 129 -7.79 5.11 -18.35
C ALA A 129 -7.15 5.60 -19.67
N ASP A 130 -6.60 4.67 -20.47
CA ASP A 130 -5.87 4.95 -21.73
C ASP A 130 -6.57 4.38 -22.98
N ASP A 131 -7.85 3.99 -22.91
CA ASP A 131 -8.67 3.68 -24.10
C ASP A 131 -9.80 4.71 -24.31
#